data_AF-A0A397H0E7-F1
#
_entry.id   AF-A0A397H0E7-F1
#
_cell.length_a   1.000
_cell.length_b   1.000
_cell.length_c   1.000
_cell.angle_alpha   90.00
_cell.angle_beta   90.00
_cell.angle_gamma   90.00
#
_symmetry.space_group_name_H-M   'P 1'
#
loop_
_entity.id
_entity.type
_entity.pdbx_description
1 polymer ?
#
loop_
_entity_poly.entity_id
_entity_poly.type
_entity_poly.pdbx_seq_one_letter_code
_entity_poly.pdbx_strand_id
1 'polypeptide(L)'
;MIGEYTCPFYHNSGKVCGRSCMRVEGCSYHWKAKRRMPCIECGKPTGSTSEKPYEEIINTIKKMLANIREKTYDEIMVVHGVTLTTLNITLCKECLIPIKIEEGKYCNSCQSSSVL
;
A
#
# COMPACT_ATOMS: atom_id res chain seq x y z
N MET A 1 -17.87 -41.44 1.98
CA MET A 1 -18.72 -40.23 1.95
C MET A 1 -18.09 -39.28 0.94
N ILE A 2 -18.81 -38.96 -0.14
CA ILE A 2 -18.34 -37.98 -1.12
C ILE A 2 -18.63 -36.62 -0.52
N GLY A 3 -17.59 -35.84 -0.24
CA GLY A 3 -17.75 -34.47 0.23
C GLY A 3 -17.93 -33.50 -0.94
N GLU A 4 -18.62 -32.40 -0.69
CA GLU A 4 -18.91 -31.36 -1.69
C GLU A 4 -17.66 -30.59 -2.16
N TYR A 5 -16.57 -30.65 -1.40
CA TYR A 5 -15.32 -29.96 -1.69
C TYR A 5 -14.20 -30.92 -2.06
N THR A 6 -13.24 -30.45 -2.84
CA THR A 6 -11.96 -31.14 -3.08
C THR A 6 -10.85 -30.43 -2.32
N CYS A 7 -9.99 -31.19 -1.64
CA CYS A 7 -8.91 -30.62 -0.83
C CYS A 7 -7.93 -29.78 -1.69
N PRO A 8 -7.78 -28.47 -1.41
CA PRO A 8 -6.99 -27.56 -2.25
C PRO A 8 -5.49 -27.56 -1.93
N PHE A 9 -5.01 -28.47 -1.07
CA PHE A 9 -3.63 -28.48 -0.60
C PHE A 9 -2.65 -28.91 -1.69
N TYR A 10 -1.59 -28.13 -1.89
CA TYR A 10 -0.50 -28.43 -2.83
C TYR A 10 0.69 -29.11 -2.15
N HIS A 11 1.10 -30.27 -2.68
CA HIS A 11 2.33 -30.93 -2.29
C HIS A 11 3.57 -30.23 -2.87
N ASN A 12 4.77 -30.52 -2.32
CA ASN A 12 6.04 -30.00 -2.85
C ASN A 12 6.27 -30.39 -4.33
N SER A 13 5.63 -31.46 -4.79
CA SER A 13 5.66 -31.90 -6.19
C SER A 13 4.82 -31.03 -7.13
N GLY A 14 4.06 -30.04 -6.63
CA GLY A 14 3.11 -29.26 -7.42
C GLY A 14 1.76 -29.94 -7.64
N LYS A 15 1.59 -31.20 -7.21
CA LYS A 15 0.30 -31.90 -7.30
C LYS A 15 -0.64 -31.45 -6.19
N VAL A 16 -1.90 -31.19 -6.55
CA VAL A 16 -2.98 -30.96 -5.59
C VAL A 16 -3.41 -32.28 -4.95
N CYS A 17 -3.78 -32.26 -3.67
CA CYS A 17 -4.26 -33.43 -2.94
C CYS A 17 -5.56 -33.98 -3.54
N GLY A 18 -6.53 -33.11 -3.84
CA GLY A 18 -7.74 -33.44 -4.61
C GLY A 18 -8.74 -34.39 -3.93
N ARG A 19 -8.47 -34.87 -2.70
CA ARG A 19 -9.39 -35.74 -1.96
C ARG A 19 -10.71 -35.02 -1.67
N SER A 20 -11.84 -35.70 -1.88
CA SER A 20 -13.16 -35.20 -1.49
C SER A 20 -13.22 -34.98 0.03
N CYS A 21 -13.74 -33.84 0.47
CA CYS A 21 -13.87 -33.46 1.87
C CYS A 21 -15.12 -32.62 2.13
N MET A 22 -15.56 -32.58 3.38
CA MET A 22 -16.74 -31.81 3.82
C MET A 22 -16.42 -30.34 4.15
N ARG A 23 -15.14 -29.97 4.10
CA ARG A 23 -14.61 -28.65 4.50
C ARG A 23 -13.97 -27.96 3.32
N VAL A 24 -14.19 -26.66 3.20
CA VAL A 24 -13.56 -25.82 2.17
C VAL A 24 -12.06 -25.63 2.43
N GLU A 25 -11.63 -25.71 3.69
CA GLU A 25 -10.24 -25.52 4.09
C GLU A 25 -9.35 -26.71 3.68
N GLY A 26 -9.91 -27.93 3.65
CA GLY A 26 -9.21 -29.12 3.19
C GLY A 26 -9.67 -30.43 3.85
N CYS A 27 -9.03 -31.53 3.46
CA CYS A 27 -9.32 -32.86 4.01
C CYS A 27 -8.82 -33.00 5.46
N SER A 28 -9.17 -34.11 6.13
CA SER A 28 -8.78 -34.40 7.52
C SER A 28 -7.27 -34.30 7.78
N TYR A 29 -6.43 -34.50 6.76
CA TYR A 29 -4.98 -34.36 6.86
C TYR A 29 -4.48 -32.92 6.68
N HIS A 30 -5.21 -32.07 5.95
CA HIS A 30 -4.70 -30.78 5.47
C HIS A 30 -5.54 -29.56 5.88
N TRP A 31 -6.68 -29.73 6.55
CA TRP A 31 -7.57 -28.62 6.93
C TRP A 31 -6.92 -27.58 7.88
N LYS A 32 -5.87 -27.97 8.62
CA LYS A 32 -5.03 -27.06 9.43
C LYS A 32 -3.71 -26.69 8.76
N ALA A 33 -3.40 -27.25 7.60
CA ALA A 33 -2.16 -26.94 6.92
C ALA A 33 -2.22 -25.52 6.38
N LYS A 34 -1.11 -24.77 6.52
CA LYS A 34 -1.00 -23.44 5.92
C LYS A 34 -1.19 -23.59 4.41
N ARG A 35 -2.15 -22.85 3.84
CA ARG A 35 -2.32 -22.80 2.38
C ARG A 35 -1.02 -22.28 1.77
N ARG A 36 -0.62 -22.90 0.67
CA ARG A 36 0.56 -22.49 -0.10
C ARG A 36 0.06 -21.85 -1.36
N MET A 37 0.34 -20.56 -1.54
CA MET A 37 0.12 -19.90 -2.80
C MET A 37 1.20 -20.34 -3.80
N PRO A 38 0.82 -20.78 -5.01
CA PRO A 38 1.75 -20.96 -6.10
C PRO A 38 2.49 -19.66 -6.40
N CYS A 39 3.78 -19.75 -6.72
CA CYS A 39 4.55 -18.63 -7.24
C CYS A 39 3.89 -18.08 -8.51
N ILE A 40 3.75 -16.76 -8.62
CA ILE A 40 3.14 -16.12 -9.80
C ILE A 40 3.97 -16.36 -11.06
N GLU A 41 5.31 -16.31 -10.94
CA GLU A 41 6.23 -16.45 -12.07
C GLU A 41 6.33 -17.88 -12.60
N CYS A 42 6.35 -18.88 -11.71
CA CYS A 42 6.62 -20.27 -12.11
C CYS A 42 5.52 -21.28 -11.76
N GLY A 43 4.44 -20.86 -11.10
CA GLY A 43 3.31 -21.71 -10.73
C GLY A 43 3.62 -22.78 -9.68
N LYS A 44 4.84 -22.82 -9.14
CA LYS A 44 5.26 -23.85 -8.16
C LYS A 44 4.84 -23.44 -6.74
N PRO A 45 4.30 -24.36 -5.92
CA PRO A 45 3.98 -24.07 -4.53
C PRO A 45 5.25 -23.74 -3.75
N THR A 46 5.31 -22.55 -3.16
CA THR A 46 6.44 -22.12 -2.35
C THR A 46 6.23 -22.53 -0.89
N GLY A 47 7.29 -23.05 -0.25
CA GLY A 47 7.29 -23.33 1.20
C GLY A 47 7.65 -22.12 2.06
N SER A 48 8.09 -21.02 1.44
CA SER A 48 8.44 -19.77 2.12
C SER A 48 7.19 -19.06 2.61
N THR A 49 7.25 -18.61 3.86
CA THR A 49 6.11 -18.03 4.61
C THR A 49 5.87 -16.55 4.29
N SER A 50 6.21 -16.07 3.10
CA SER A 50 6.12 -14.65 2.75
C SER A 50 4.77 -14.33 2.10
N GLU A 51 3.68 -14.61 2.81
CA GLU A 51 2.32 -14.30 2.35
C GLU A 51 1.76 -13.19 3.24
N LYS A 52 2.07 -11.93 2.94
CA LYS A 52 1.05 -10.91 3.18
C LYS A 52 0.07 -11.03 2.03
N PRO A 53 -1.24 -11.27 2.27
CA PRO A 53 -2.24 -11.22 1.22
C PRO A 53 -2.07 -9.93 0.41
N TYR A 54 -2.28 -10.00 -0.90
CA TYR A 54 -2.17 -8.85 -1.80
C TYR A 54 -2.93 -7.61 -1.27
N GLU A 55 -4.10 -7.83 -0.66
CA GLU A 55 -4.90 -6.82 0.02
C GLU A 55 -4.20 -6.17 1.23
N GLU A 56 -3.43 -6.92 2.00
CA GLU A 56 -2.66 -6.38 3.13
C GLU A 56 -1.51 -5.51 2.62
N ILE A 57 -0.89 -5.87 1.50
CA ILE A 57 0.13 -5.06 0.83
C ILE A 57 -0.49 -3.75 0.33
N ILE A 58 -1.63 -3.81 -0.39
CA ILE A 58 -2.36 -2.62 -0.86
C ILE A 58 -2.72 -1.71 0.32
N ASN A 59 -3.29 -2.26 1.39
CA ASN A 59 -3.67 -1.47 2.57
C ASN A 59 -2.47 -0.86 3.29
N THR A 60 -1.33 -1.54 3.29
CA THR A 60 -0.07 -0.99 3.84
C THR A 60 0.41 0.18 2.99
N ILE A 61 0.40 0.04 1.66
CA ILE A 61 0.77 1.11 0.72
C ILE A 61 -0.17 2.31 0.87
N LYS A 62 -1.49 2.09 0.92
CA LYS A 62 -2.47 3.17 1.15
C LYS A 62 -2.23 3.90 2.46
N LYS A 63 -1.93 3.18 3.55
CA LYS A 63 -1.59 3.79 4.84
C LYS A 63 -0.28 4.58 4.79
N MET A 64 0.76 4.05 4.13
CA MET A 64 2.01 4.79 3.94
C MET A 64 1.79 6.07 3.12
N LEU A 65 1.06 5.99 2.01
CA LEU A 65 0.70 7.15 1.18
C LEU A 65 -0.18 8.16 1.94
N ALA A 66 -1.14 7.69 2.74
CA ALA A 66 -1.96 8.54 3.59
C ALA A 66 -1.17 9.17 4.75
N ASN A 67 -0.10 8.51 5.23
CA ASN A 67 0.82 9.04 6.24
C ASN A 67 1.91 9.95 5.65
N ILE A 68 2.17 9.85 4.34
CA ILE A 68 2.82 10.89 3.52
C ILE A 68 1.82 12.04 3.25
N ARG A 69 0.75 12.13 4.06
CA ARG A 69 -0.21 13.24 4.11
C ARG A 69 0.54 14.54 3.83
N GLU A 70 0.13 15.23 2.78
CA GLU A 70 0.61 16.57 2.47
C GLU A 70 0.51 17.38 3.77
N LYS A 71 1.66 17.71 4.37
CA LYS A 71 1.66 18.63 5.50
C LYS A 71 0.99 19.89 5.02
N THR A 72 0.01 20.38 5.77
CA THR A 72 -0.66 21.62 5.41
C THR A 72 0.35 22.77 5.40
N TYR A 73 0.09 23.81 4.61
CA TYR A 73 0.91 25.02 4.61
C TYR A 73 1.18 25.51 6.04
N ASP A 74 0.15 25.54 6.89
CA ASP A 74 0.27 26.00 8.28
C ASP A 74 1.19 25.12 9.13
N GLU A 75 1.07 23.78 9.02
CA GLU A 75 1.95 22.85 9.75
C GLU A 75 3.42 23.01 9.32
N ILE A 76 3.68 23.24 8.03
CA ILE A 76 5.05 23.47 7.54
C ILE A 76 5.57 24.82 8.04
N MET A 77 4.76 25.87 7.99
CA MET A 77 5.16 27.21 8.42
C MET A 77 5.40 27.29 9.93
N VAL A 78 4.65 26.54 10.75
CA VAL A 78 4.88 26.45 12.21
C VAL A 78 6.25 25.84 12.51
N VAL A 79 6.64 24.78 11.79
CA VAL A 79 7.87 24.04 12.09
C VAL A 79 9.09 24.68 11.42
N HIS A 80 8.94 25.16 10.18
CA HIS A 80 10.06 25.54 9.32
C HIS A 80 10.04 27.01 8.87
N GLY A 81 8.99 27.78 9.19
CA GLY A 81 8.82 29.16 8.71
C GLY A 81 10.00 30.09 9.05
N VAL A 82 10.61 29.93 10.23
CA VAL A 82 11.80 30.69 10.62
C VAL A 82 12.98 30.36 9.71
N THR A 83 13.22 29.08 9.43
CA THR A 83 14.31 28.64 8.55
C THR A 83 14.10 29.12 7.11
N LEU A 84 12.87 29.05 6.60
CA LEU A 84 12.51 29.54 5.28
C LEU A 84 12.76 31.05 5.16
N THR A 85 12.36 31.83 6.18
CA THR A 85 12.58 33.28 6.23
C THR A 85 14.07 33.63 6.23
N THR A 86 14.89 32.90 6.99
CA THR A 86 16.36 33.06 6.98
C THR A 86 16.97 32.82 5.60
N LEU A 87 16.36 31.95 4.79
CA LEU A 87 16.78 31.67 3.42
C LEU A 87 16.14 32.61 2.38
N ASN A 88 15.39 33.63 2.82
CA ASN A 88 14.63 34.57 1.98
C ASN A 88 13.66 33.88 0.99
N ILE A 89 13.09 32.75 1.41
CA ILE A 89 12.08 31.99 0.65
C ILE A 89 10.82 31.76 1.50
N THR A 90 9.71 31.50 0.85
CA THR A 90 8.46 31.02 1.45
C THR A 90 7.88 29.91 0.57
N LEU A 91 6.73 29.34 0.94
CA LEU A 91 6.02 28.36 0.13
C LEU A 91 4.75 28.97 -0.48
N CYS A 92 4.38 28.53 -1.68
CA CYS A 92 3.06 28.81 -2.22
C CYS A 92 1.99 28.16 -1.32
N LYS A 93 0.95 28.93 -0.96
CA LYS A 93 -0.10 28.44 -0.05
C LYS A 93 -0.90 27.25 -0.62
N GLU A 94 -0.98 27.10 -1.94
CA GLU A 94 -1.76 26.05 -2.59
C GLU A 94 -0.93 24.82 -2.94
N CYS A 95 0.21 25.00 -3.62
CA CYS A 95 0.99 23.88 -4.15
C CYS A 95 2.30 23.61 -3.39
N LEU A 96 2.56 24.37 -2.31
CA LEU A 96 3.70 24.18 -1.40
C LEU A 96 5.09 24.24 -2.06
N ILE A 97 5.18 24.75 -3.29
CA ILE A 97 6.48 24.96 -3.94
C ILE A 97 7.19 26.18 -3.35
N PRO A 98 8.53 26.17 -3.25
CA PRO A 98 9.30 27.32 -2.82
C PRO A 98 9.14 28.50 -3.80
N ILE A 99 8.91 29.68 -3.25
CA ILE A 99 8.87 30.96 -3.95
C ILE A 99 9.67 31.99 -3.15
N LYS A 100 10.08 33.08 -3.78
CA LYS A 100 10.74 34.16 -3.03
C LYS A 100 9.70 34.93 -2.20
N ILE A 101 10.12 35.48 -1.07
CA ILE A 101 9.23 36.28 -0.20
C ILE A 101 8.66 37.49 -0.96
N GLU A 102 9.46 38.08 -1.86
CA GLU A 102 9.05 39.20 -2.72
C GLU A 102 7.96 38.85 -3.75
N GLU A 103 7.81 37.56 -4.09
CA GLU A 103 6.79 37.07 -5.04
C GLU A 103 5.41 36.90 -4.39
N GLY A 104 5.31 37.07 -3.07
CA GLY A 104 4.06 37.06 -2.32
C GLY A 104 3.68 35.68 -1.76
N LYS A 105 2.38 35.38 -1.72
CA LYS A 105 1.81 34.18 -1.04
C LYS A 105 1.49 33.01 -1.98
N TYR A 106 1.46 33.27 -3.29
CA TYR A 106 1.10 32.29 -4.31
C TYR A 106 2.13 32.37 -5.44
N CYS A 107 2.48 31.23 -6.05
CA CYS A 107 3.31 31.22 -7.25
C CYS A 107 2.54 31.76 -8.46
N ASN A 108 3.26 32.13 -9.53
CA ASN A 108 2.65 32.69 -10.75
C ASN A 108 1.50 31.83 -11.31
N SER A 109 1.63 30.50 -11.25
CA SER A 109 0.60 29.56 -11.74
C SER A 109 -0.65 29.51 -10.84
N CYS A 110 -0.50 29.70 -9.53
CA CYS A 110 -1.62 29.73 -8.59
C CYS A 110 -2.29 31.11 -8.54
N GLN A 111 -1.53 32.19 -8.75
CA GLN A 111 -2.06 33.56 -8.82
C GLN A 111 -3.10 33.72 -9.95
N SER A 112 -2.88 33.10 -11.11
CA SER A 112 -3.83 33.13 -12.22
C SER A 112 -5.16 32.42 -11.93
N SER A 113 -5.19 31.55 -10.92
CA SER A 113 -6.38 30.77 -10.54
C SER A 113 -7.26 31.49 -9.51
N SER A 114 -6.76 32.56 -8.88
CA SER A 114 -7.46 33.28 -7.80
C SER A 114 -8.35 34.45 -8.28
N VAL A 115 -8.50 34.64 -9.60
CA VAL A 115 -9.19 35.81 -10.22
C VAL A 115 -10.55 35.42 -10.85
N LEU A 116 -11.17 34.30 -10.45
CA LEU A 116 -12.53 33.92 -10.84
C LEU A 116 -13.49 33.94 -9.64
#